data_AF-A0A9N8HVY7-F1
#
_entry.id   AF-A0A9N8HVY7-F1
#
_cell.length_a   1.000
_cell.length_b   1.000
_cell.length_c   1.000
_cell.angle_alpha   90.00
_cell.angle_beta   90.00
_cell.angle_gamma   90.00
#
_symmetry.space_group_name_H-M   'P 1'
#
loop_
_entity.id
_entity.type
_entity.pdbx_description
1 polymer ?
#
loop_
_entity_poly.entity_id
_entity_poly.type
_entity_poly.pdbx_seq_one_letter_code
_entity_poly.pdbx_strand_id
1 'polypeptide(L)'
;MIGQSFLPDLSHAALDLEGSSLAWLPQQASPRTSVNDPFSSSREDRRRSLDSNDGYSSYLVDADGNQYEPYSLAWRYLGLFVDCGDDEESEDEGDSKDERERHLSSDDNKGCIRKVLWAAYRDPNYSGGSIGEYQYYDPNTGIYDESYCRSERCVPLDCHEPESENFELVGVFKETEGLYDFAEQLFKHQGYCLWSENTFEKMANFREYMVPYDCQQLYFPDDYGNTIYMAIAPQPMGDMTIAVYSDAMCTKQSRTTIQDYIMLFYDLQGNYDKGKQIASSWTTAIKRWNHHMGVYKQCQPCRAYDLSAGGDAQENSGSADNNNRR
;
A
#
# COMPACT_ATOMS: atom_id res chain seq x y z
N MET A 1 29.88 11.01 -10.00
CA MET A 1 29.14 10.29 -11.06
C MET A 1 27.67 10.52 -10.77
N ILE A 2 27.02 11.41 -11.51
CA ILE A 2 25.63 11.82 -11.27
C ILE A 2 24.75 10.89 -12.11
N GLY A 3 23.99 10.02 -11.46
CA GLY A 3 22.98 9.21 -12.13
C GLY A 3 21.95 10.12 -12.77
N GLN A 4 21.68 9.93 -14.07
CA GLN A 4 20.63 10.65 -14.77
C GLN A 4 19.28 10.29 -14.13
N SER A 5 18.68 11.21 -13.38
CA SER A 5 17.28 11.11 -12.98
C SER A 5 16.40 11.34 -14.22
N PHE A 6 16.11 10.27 -14.96
CA PHE A 6 15.09 10.30 -15.99
C PHE A 6 13.73 10.41 -15.31
N LEU A 7 12.95 11.44 -15.63
CA LEU A 7 11.51 11.38 -15.38
C LEU A 7 10.97 10.23 -16.23
N PRO A 8 10.32 9.21 -15.64
CA PRO A 8 9.77 8.12 -16.41
C PRO A 8 8.68 8.65 -17.36
N ASP A 9 8.76 8.24 -18.63
CA ASP A 9 7.74 8.56 -19.62
C ASP A 9 6.49 7.73 -19.31
N LEU A 10 5.58 8.30 -18.51
CA LEU A 10 4.32 7.66 -18.12
C LEU A 10 3.27 7.69 -19.24
N SER A 11 3.65 8.05 -20.47
CA SER A 11 2.75 7.95 -21.61
C SER A 11 2.19 6.53 -21.73
N HIS A 12 2.95 5.46 -21.47
CA HIS A 12 2.42 4.09 -21.45
C HIS A 12 1.37 3.85 -20.34
N ALA A 13 1.57 4.39 -19.14
CA ALA A 13 0.59 4.27 -18.05
C ALA A 13 -0.71 5.09 -18.31
N ALA A 14 -0.64 6.09 -19.18
CA ALA A 14 -1.74 7.00 -19.51
C ALA A 14 -2.39 6.78 -20.88
N LEU A 15 -1.70 6.18 -21.86
CA LEU A 15 -2.12 6.09 -23.26
C LEU A 15 -2.94 4.85 -23.64
N ASP A 16 -3.10 3.85 -22.77
CA ASP A 16 -3.96 2.69 -23.07
C ASP A 16 -5.45 2.97 -22.81
N LEU A 17 -5.97 3.96 -23.57
CA LEU A 17 -7.40 4.18 -23.84
C LEU A 17 -7.86 3.47 -25.12
N GLU A 18 -6.95 2.95 -25.96
CA GLU A 18 -7.31 2.10 -27.09
C GLU A 18 -6.37 0.89 -27.14
N GLY A 19 -6.96 -0.30 -27.10
CA GLY A 19 -6.29 -1.51 -26.64
C GLY A 19 -5.10 -1.96 -27.49
N SER A 20 -4.10 -2.53 -26.81
CA SER A 20 -3.10 -3.42 -27.39
C SER A 20 -2.51 -4.29 -26.29
N SER A 21 -2.79 -5.59 -26.36
CA SER A 21 -2.21 -6.64 -25.54
C SER A 21 -0.74 -6.86 -25.91
N LEU A 22 0.16 -6.91 -24.92
CA LEU A 22 1.49 -7.48 -25.07
C LEU A 22 1.75 -8.46 -23.93
N ALA A 23 1.76 -9.75 -24.29
CA ALA A 23 2.05 -10.87 -23.41
C ALA A 23 3.56 -10.95 -23.09
N TRP A 24 3.90 -11.26 -21.83
CA TRP A 24 5.20 -11.78 -21.43
C TRP A 24 5.06 -12.94 -20.43
N LEU A 25 5.93 -13.94 -20.60
CA LEU A 25 5.96 -15.24 -19.89
C LEU A 25 6.62 -15.14 -18.50
N PRO A 26 6.20 -15.95 -17.51
CA PRO A 26 6.77 -15.93 -16.15
C PRO A 26 8.04 -16.80 -15.99
N GLN A 27 8.98 -16.35 -15.14
CA GLN A 27 10.08 -17.14 -14.59
C GLN A 27 9.66 -17.82 -13.29
N GLN A 28 9.93 -19.13 -13.18
CA GLN A 28 9.63 -19.96 -12.01
C GLN A 28 10.78 -19.92 -11.00
N ALA A 29 10.44 -19.82 -9.70
CA ALA A 29 11.33 -20.16 -8.60
C ALA A 29 10.71 -21.31 -7.78
N SER A 30 11.53 -22.30 -7.41
CA SER A 30 11.12 -23.51 -6.66
C SER A 30 11.26 -23.34 -5.14
N PRO A 31 10.41 -23.98 -4.31
CA PRO A 31 10.57 -23.96 -2.86
C PRO A 31 11.40 -25.14 -2.33
N ARG A 32 12.16 -24.89 -1.25
CA ARG A 32 12.80 -25.90 -0.40
C ARG A 32 12.02 -26.01 0.91
N THR A 33 11.72 -27.25 1.30
CA THR A 33 11.08 -27.62 2.58
C THR A 33 12.11 -27.85 3.68
N SER A 34 11.79 -27.44 4.91
CA SER A 34 12.36 -28.01 6.13
C SER A 34 11.29 -28.06 7.25
N VAL A 35 11.45 -29.02 8.16
CA VAL A 35 10.42 -29.60 9.04
C VAL A 35 10.90 -29.62 10.50
N ASN A 36 9.94 -29.53 11.46
CA ASN A 36 9.98 -29.73 12.93
C ASN A 36 10.18 -28.46 13.79
N ASP A 37 9.65 -28.28 15.01
CA ASP A 37 8.70 -28.97 15.93
C ASP A 37 8.32 -27.91 17.03
N PRO A 38 7.27 -28.09 17.85
CA PRO A 38 6.74 -27.05 18.73
C PRO A 38 7.27 -27.11 20.18
N PHE A 39 7.12 -25.97 20.86
CA PHE A 39 7.26 -25.69 22.30
C PHE A 39 8.57 -25.07 22.79
N SER A 40 8.51 -23.75 22.95
CA SER A 40 9.03 -22.95 24.08
C SER A 40 9.47 -21.63 23.51
N SER A 41 8.71 -20.56 23.73
CA SER A 41 9.00 -19.35 22.98
C SER A 41 8.61 -18.08 23.76
N SER A 42 9.62 -17.22 23.84
CA SER A 42 9.69 -16.00 24.63
C SER A 42 8.97 -14.85 23.92
N ARG A 43 8.98 -13.64 24.48
CA ARG A 43 8.33 -12.46 23.88
C ARG A 43 8.79 -12.16 22.44
N GLU A 44 9.96 -12.63 22.02
CA GLU A 44 10.44 -12.48 20.63
C GLU A 44 9.76 -13.44 19.64
N ASP A 45 9.24 -14.56 20.11
CA ASP A 45 8.60 -15.58 19.28
C ASP A 45 7.10 -15.30 19.03
N ARG A 46 6.60 -14.14 19.48
CA ARG A 46 5.28 -13.62 19.09
C ARG A 46 5.34 -12.78 17.82
N ARG A 47 6.52 -12.59 17.24
CA ARG A 47 6.65 -12.04 15.88
C ARG A 47 6.17 -13.10 14.90
N ARG A 48 5.25 -12.69 14.04
CA ARG A 48 4.62 -13.52 13.00
C ARG A 48 5.70 -14.19 12.16
N SER A 49 5.73 -15.52 12.11
CA SER A 49 6.44 -16.23 11.04
C SER A 49 5.55 -16.18 9.80
N LEU A 50 5.97 -15.42 8.78
CA LEU A 50 5.30 -15.40 7.47
C LEU A 50 5.46 -16.74 6.71
N ASP A 51 6.28 -17.66 7.22
CA ASP A 51 6.55 -18.98 6.62
C ASP A 51 5.60 -20.10 7.11
N SER A 52 4.60 -19.76 7.92
CA SER A 52 3.61 -20.71 8.43
C SER A 52 2.67 -21.20 7.32
N ASN A 53 2.95 -22.37 6.76
CA ASN A 53 2.13 -23.05 5.74
C ASN A 53 0.91 -23.78 6.37
N ASP A 54 0.20 -23.14 7.29
CA ASP A 54 -0.92 -23.73 8.04
C ASP A 54 -2.29 -23.55 7.35
N GLY A 55 -2.29 -23.24 6.05
CA GLY A 55 -3.52 -23.05 5.28
C GLY A 55 -4.40 -21.92 5.82
N TYR A 56 -3.79 -20.88 6.38
CA TYR A 56 -4.46 -19.70 6.97
C TYR A 56 -5.25 -20.01 8.25
N SER A 57 -5.12 -21.19 8.86
CA SER A 57 -5.94 -21.60 10.00
C SER A 57 -5.52 -21.03 11.36
N SER A 58 -4.36 -20.36 11.46
CA SER A 58 -3.93 -19.71 12.70
C SER A 58 -4.74 -18.45 13.03
N TYR A 59 -5.03 -18.30 14.32
CA TYR A 59 -5.53 -17.05 14.89
C TYR A 59 -4.52 -15.92 14.68
N LEU A 60 -5.02 -14.73 14.37
CA LEU A 60 -4.20 -13.52 14.33
C LEU A 60 -4.01 -12.98 15.76
N VAL A 61 -2.79 -12.58 16.11
CA VAL A 61 -2.41 -12.21 17.48
C VAL A 61 -2.01 -10.74 17.55
N ASP A 62 -2.59 -9.96 18.47
CA ASP A 62 -2.17 -8.57 18.72
C ASP A 62 -0.97 -8.46 19.68
N ALA A 63 -0.53 -7.22 19.94
CA ALA A 63 0.62 -6.93 20.81
C ALA A 63 0.45 -7.45 22.25
N ASP A 64 -0.80 -7.61 22.72
CA ASP A 64 -1.12 -8.12 24.05
C ASP A 64 -1.21 -9.65 24.08
N GLY A 65 -1.25 -10.30 22.91
CA GLY A 65 -1.37 -11.74 22.77
C GLY A 65 -2.80 -12.23 22.59
N ASN A 66 -3.77 -11.34 22.33
CA ASN A 66 -5.14 -11.75 22.08
C ASN A 66 -5.25 -12.40 20.71
N GLN A 67 -5.94 -13.53 20.64
CA GLN A 67 -6.19 -14.29 19.42
C GLN A 67 -7.54 -13.91 18.82
N TYR A 68 -7.55 -13.68 17.51
CA TYR A 68 -8.74 -13.30 16.76
C TYR A 68 -9.02 -14.27 15.63
N GLU A 69 -10.30 -14.55 15.44
CA GLU A 69 -10.73 -15.35 14.30
C GLU A 69 -10.52 -14.51 13.01
N PRO A 70 -9.91 -15.05 11.94
CA PRO A 70 -9.54 -14.27 10.76
C PRO A 70 -10.68 -13.51 10.06
N TYR A 71 -11.88 -14.06 10.02
CA TYR A 71 -13.08 -13.42 9.47
C TYR A 71 -13.75 -12.45 10.45
N SER A 72 -13.46 -12.54 11.75
CA SER A 72 -13.83 -11.48 12.71
C SER A 72 -12.98 -10.22 12.57
N LEU A 73 -11.89 -10.26 11.79
CA LEU A 73 -10.98 -9.13 11.61
C LEU A 73 -11.19 -8.42 10.28
N ALA A 74 -11.13 -7.10 10.36
CA ALA A 74 -11.09 -6.21 9.21
C ALA A 74 -9.91 -5.25 9.32
N TRP A 75 -9.50 -4.70 8.19
CA TRP A 75 -8.47 -3.67 8.14
C TRP A 75 -8.83 -2.61 7.10
N ARG A 76 -8.21 -1.44 7.20
CA ARG A 76 -8.30 -0.42 6.14
C ARG A 76 -7.04 0.42 6.05
N TYR A 77 -6.72 0.83 4.83
CA TYR A 77 -5.69 1.81 4.52
C TYR A 77 -6.15 3.22 4.95
N LEU A 78 -5.34 3.89 5.77
CA LEU A 78 -5.63 5.23 6.26
C LEU A 78 -4.94 6.32 5.45
N GLY A 79 -3.83 6.00 4.78
CA GLY A 79 -3.06 6.99 4.04
C GLY A 79 -1.57 6.88 4.23
N LEU A 80 -0.89 7.90 3.73
CA LEU A 80 0.53 8.14 3.97
C LEU A 80 0.73 9.19 5.05
N PHE A 81 1.89 9.18 5.67
CA PHE A 81 2.37 10.27 6.52
C PHE A 81 3.88 10.41 6.39
N VAL A 82 4.38 11.58 6.80
CA VAL A 82 5.80 11.87 6.84
C VAL A 82 6.27 11.68 8.28
N ASP A 83 7.17 10.73 8.50
CA ASP A 83 7.84 10.50 9.78
C ASP A 83 9.25 11.07 9.73
N CYS A 84 9.54 12.02 10.60
CA CYS A 84 10.85 12.66 10.71
C CYS A 84 11.54 12.36 12.05
N GLY A 85 11.03 11.36 12.80
CA GLY A 85 11.40 11.13 14.20
C GLY A 85 12.13 9.83 14.50
N ASP A 86 12.32 8.95 13.52
CA ASP A 86 12.94 7.65 13.76
C ASP A 86 14.46 7.74 13.59
N ASP A 87 15.12 7.99 14.73
CA ASP A 87 16.45 7.49 14.96
C ASP A 87 16.35 5.95 14.91
N GLU A 88 16.60 5.33 13.75
CA GLU A 88 16.99 3.93 13.78
C GLU A 88 18.26 3.89 14.62
N GLU A 89 18.12 3.45 15.87
CA GLU A 89 19.21 3.02 16.71
C GLU A 89 19.92 1.95 15.89
N SER A 90 20.98 2.36 15.19
CA SER A 90 21.99 1.43 14.72
C SER A 90 22.39 0.65 15.97
N GLU A 91 22.01 -0.63 16.01
CA GLU A 91 22.53 -1.60 16.96
C GLU A 91 24.04 -1.78 16.68
N ASP A 92 24.81 -0.74 16.96
CA ASP A 92 26.23 -0.88 17.18
C ASP A 92 26.34 -1.61 18.51
N GLU A 93 26.74 -2.89 18.44
CA GLU A 93 27.22 -3.70 19.54
C GLU A 93 28.46 -3.04 20.17
N GLY A 94 28.23 -1.94 20.90
CA GLY A 94 29.23 -1.14 21.58
C GLY A 94 28.88 -1.04 23.05
N ASP A 95 29.45 -1.96 23.83
CA ASP A 95 29.38 -2.03 25.29
C ASP A 95 29.89 -0.72 25.94
N SER A 96 28.98 0.22 26.19
CA SER A 96 29.20 1.28 27.16
C SER A 96 27.87 1.74 27.75
N LYS A 97 27.54 1.14 28.89
CA LYS A 97 26.62 1.72 29.88
C LYS A 97 27.22 3.03 30.36
N ASP A 98 26.70 4.16 29.92
CA ASP A 98 26.58 5.35 30.75
C ASP A 98 25.58 6.35 30.14
N GLU A 99 24.61 6.71 30.97
CA GLU A 99 23.79 7.92 30.94
C GLU A 99 23.14 8.32 29.60
N ARG A 100 21.92 7.78 29.40
CA ARG A 100 20.92 8.22 28.42
C ARG A 100 20.44 9.65 28.70
N GLU A 101 21.29 10.64 28.51
CA GLU A 101 20.83 11.97 28.11
C GLU A 101 20.69 11.96 26.58
N ARG A 102 19.48 12.25 26.09
CA ARG A 102 19.20 12.40 24.66
C ARG A 102 20.01 13.59 24.14
N HIS A 103 21.24 13.33 23.73
CA HIS A 103 22.07 14.33 23.09
C HIS A 103 21.50 14.59 21.69
N LEU A 104 20.85 15.75 21.54
CA LEU A 104 20.56 16.36 20.25
C LEU A 104 21.89 16.81 19.62
N SER A 105 22.71 15.88 19.10
CA SER A 105 23.86 16.25 18.27
C SER A 105 23.39 16.56 16.85
N SER A 106 23.70 17.77 16.39
CA SER A 106 22.99 18.47 15.33
C SER A 106 23.48 18.23 13.89
N ASP A 107 24.16 17.12 13.56
CA ASP A 107 24.84 17.03 12.25
C ASP A 107 24.68 15.71 11.47
N ASP A 108 23.84 14.77 11.90
CA ASP A 108 23.42 13.66 11.04
C ASP A 108 22.00 13.93 10.53
N ASN A 109 21.92 14.35 9.26
CA ASN A 109 20.69 14.74 8.58
C ASN A 109 19.80 13.51 8.33
N LYS A 110 19.20 12.97 9.40
CA LYS A 110 18.33 11.78 9.38
C LYS A 110 17.07 12.06 8.58
N GLY A 111 16.93 11.36 7.45
CA GLY A 111 15.89 11.51 6.44
C GLY A 111 14.48 11.47 7.02
N CYS A 112 13.58 12.33 6.54
CA CYS A 112 12.15 12.11 6.73
C CYS A 112 11.69 11.01 5.79
N ILE A 113 11.06 9.97 6.33
CA ILE A 113 10.56 8.82 5.57
C ILE A 113 9.05 8.86 5.44
N ARG A 114 8.53 8.35 4.32
CA ARG A 114 7.10 8.29 4.03
C ARG A 114 6.59 6.90 4.35
N LYS A 115 5.75 6.82 5.37
CA LYS A 115 5.19 5.55 5.86
C LYS A 115 3.71 5.45 5.51
N VAL A 116 3.23 4.22 5.40
CA VAL A 116 1.80 3.92 5.28
C VAL A 116 1.21 3.74 6.66
N LEU A 117 -0.01 4.27 6.86
CA LEU A 117 -0.86 3.95 8.00
C LEU A 117 -2.00 3.06 7.55
N TRP A 118 -2.30 2.07 8.38
CA TRP A 118 -3.49 1.25 8.26
C TRP A 118 -4.02 0.94 9.65
N ALA A 119 -5.31 0.64 9.75
CA ALA A 119 -5.96 0.29 11.00
C ALA A 119 -6.53 -1.12 10.92
N ALA A 120 -6.47 -1.84 12.04
CA ALA A 120 -7.11 -3.14 12.21
C ALA A 120 -8.30 -3.01 13.16
N TYR A 121 -9.33 -3.78 12.89
CA TYR A 121 -10.59 -3.79 13.60
C TYR A 121 -11.02 -5.23 13.85
N ARG A 122 -11.78 -5.44 14.92
CA ARG A 122 -12.39 -6.72 15.23
C ARG A 122 -13.89 -6.58 15.38
N ASP A 123 -14.60 -7.64 15.03
CA ASP A 123 -16.03 -7.77 15.27
C ASP A 123 -16.27 -8.61 16.52
N PRO A 124 -16.70 -8.00 17.65
CA PRO A 124 -16.95 -8.73 18.88
C PRO A 124 -18.18 -9.64 18.80
N ASN A 125 -19.04 -9.44 17.79
CA ASN A 125 -20.29 -10.18 17.59
C ASN A 125 -20.20 -11.23 16.48
N TYR A 126 -19.00 -11.48 15.93
CA TYR A 126 -18.78 -12.54 14.95
C TYR A 126 -19.20 -13.90 15.51
N SER A 127 -20.01 -14.64 14.76
CA SER A 127 -20.64 -15.89 15.22
C SER A 127 -20.15 -17.16 14.53
N GLY A 128 -19.13 -17.06 13.65
CA GLY A 128 -18.52 -18.21 12.97
C GLY A 128 -19.07 -18.49 11.56
N GLY A 129 -19.87 -17.60 10.99
CA GLY A 129 -20.44 -17.71 9.64
C GLY A 129 -19.49 -17.33 8.49
N SER A 130 -18.19 -17.18 8.75
CA SER A 130 -17.16 -16.78 7.78
C SER A 130 -17.53 -15.48 7.05
N ILE A 131 -17.15 -15.35 5.77
CA ILE A 131 -17.54 -14.22 4.91
C ILE A 131 -19.06 -14.03 4.79
N GLY A 132 -19.85 -15.07 5.10
CA GLY A 132 -21.29 -15.08 4.98
C GLY A 132 -22.03 -14.30 6.08
N GLU A 133 -21.30 -13.73 7.05
CA GLU A 133 -21.85 -12.79 8.03
C GLU A 133 -21.91 -11.34 7.55
N TYR A 134 -21.24 -11.04 6.43
CA TYR A 134 -20.92 -9.66 6.06
C TYR A 134 -21.49 -9.27 4.69
N GLN A 135 -21.96 -8.03 4.61
CA GLN A 135 -22.24 -7.33 3.36
C GLN A 135 -21.00 -6.55 2.94
N TYR A 136 -20.66 -6.58 1.65
CA TYR A 136 -19.42 -5.96 1.16
C TYR A 136 -19.71 -4.68 0.40
N TYR A 137 -18.96 -3.63 0.70
CA TYR A 137 -19.14 -2.35 0.03
C TYR A 137 -18.66 -2.42 -1.43
N ASP A 138 -19.55 -2.15 -2.38
CA ASP A 138 -19.17 -1.95 -3.77
C ASP A 138 -18.89 -0.46 -4.04
N PRO A 139 -17.63 -0.06 -4.29
CA PRO A 139 -17.27 1.33 -4.50
C PRO A 139 -17.85 1.94 -5.78
N ASN A 140 -18.33 1.13 -6.73
CA ASN A 140 -18.91 1.62 -7.98
C ASN A 140 -20.37 2.02 -7.81
N THR A 141 -21.13 1.25 -7.03
CA THR A 141 -22.55 1.52 -6.75
C THR A 141 -22.75 2.33 -5.46
N GLY A 142 -21.78 2.29 -4.54
CA GLY A 142 -21.87 2.90 -3.22
C GLY A 142 -22.84 2.17 -2.29
N ILE A 143 -23.16 0.91 -2.59
CA ILE A 143 -24.14 0.09 -1.86
C ILE A 143 -23.43 -1.13 -1.28
N TYR A 144 -23.89 -1.58 -0.12
CA TYR A 144 -23.47 -2.85 0.48
C TYR A 144 -24.15 -4.02 -0.23
N ASP A 145 -23.34 -4.90 -0.81
CA ASP A 145 -23.79 -6.12 -1.47
C ASP A 145 -23.99 -7.25 -0.44
N GLU A 146 -25.23 -7.74 -0.36
CA GLU A 146 -25.65 -8.85 0.50
C GLU A 146 -25.54 -10.22 -0.19
N SER A 147 -25.09 -10.30 -1.45
CA SER A 147 -25.02 -11.55 -2.22
C SER A 147 -24.16 -12.64 -1.57
N TYR A 148 -23.23 -12.25 -0.71
CA TYR A 148 -22.36 -13.14 0.05
C TYR A 148 -22.98 -13.64 1.35
N CYS A 149 -24.06 -13.02 1.82
CA CYS A 149 -24.67 -13.39 3.09
C CYS A 149 -25.28 -14.79 3.02
N ARG A 150 -24.76 -15.69 3.86
CA ARG A 150 -25.18 -17.10 3.96
C ARG A 150 -25.50 -17.51 5.40
N SER A 151 -25.25 -16.64 6.36
CA SER A 151 -25.52 -16.88 7.78
C SER A 151 -26.80 -16.15 8.23
N GLU A 152 -27.27 -16.45 9.44
CA GLU A 152 -28.39 -15.69 10.04
C GLU A 152 -28.03 -14.23 10.31
N ARG A 153 -26.73 -13.94 10.47
CA ARG A 153 -26.19 -12.59 10.58
C ARG A 153 -25.74 -12.11 9.20
N CYS A 154 -26.07 -10.87 8.86
CA CYS A 154 -25.69 -10.24 7.60
C CYS A 154 -25.58 -8.75 7.84
N VAL A 155 -24.40 -8.29 8.27
CA VAL A 155 -24.17 -6.88 8.64
C VAL A 155 -23.17 -6.23 7.68
N PRO A 156 -23.25 -4.91 7.43
CA PRO A 156 -22.23 -4.19 6.68
C PRO A 156 -20.83 -4.44 7.25
N LEU A 157 -19.87 -4.78 6.39
CA LEU A 157 -18.44 -4.75 6.71
C LEU A 157 -17.96 -3.30 6.78
N ASP A 158 -18.47 -2.58 7.76
CA ASP A 158 -18.22 -1.16 7.96
C ASP A 158 -17.60 -0.91 9.34
N CYS A 159 -16.32 -0.60 9.31
CA CYS A 159 -15.50 -0.23 10.45
C CYS A 159 -15.10 1.26 10.44
N HIS A 160 -15.65 2.06 9.51
CA HIS A 160 -15.46 3.52 9.49
C HIS A 160 -16.62 4.26 10.13
N GLU A 161 -17.83 3.72 10.09
CA GLU A 161 -19.02 4.39 10.60
C GLU A 161 -18.90 4.50 12.14
N PRO A 162 -18.86 5.71 12.73
CA PRO A 162 -18.74 5.87 14.18
C PRO A 162 -19.91 5.26 14.96
N GLU A 163 -21.04 5.09 14.29
CA GLU A 163 -22.26 4.48 14.83
C GLU A 163 -22.35 2.97 14.54
N SER A 164 -21.39 2.41 13.79
CA SER A 164 -21.31 0.97 13.58
C SER A 164 -20.92 0.30 14.91
N GLU A 165 -21.87 -0.44 15.50
CA GLU A 165 -21.62 -1.27 16.69
C GLU A 165 -20.95 -2.61 16.33
N ASN A 166 -20.63 -2.84 15.05
CA ASN A 166 -20.13 -4.12 14.57
C ASN A 166 -18.61 -4.25 14.69
N PHE A 167 -17.86 -3.15 14.76
CA PHE A 167 -16.39 -3.20 14.72
C PHE A 167 -15.75 -2.32 15.80
N GLU A 168 -14.77 -2.89 16.49
CA GLU A 168 -13.93 -2.22 17.48
C GLU A 168 -12.51 -2.03 16.92
N LEU A 169 -11.92 -0.85 17.12
CA LEU A 169 -10.54 -0.59 16.74
C LEU A 169 -9.59 -1.43 17.60
N VAL A 170 -8.80 -2.29 16.94
CA VAL A 170 -7.72 -3.04 17.58
C VAL A 170 -6.47 -2.18 17.68
N GLY A 171 -6.14 -1.45 16.61
CA GLY A 171 -4.97 -0.58 16.59
C GLY A 171 -4.75 0.11 15.26
N VAL A 172 -3.83 1.08 15.30
CA VAL A 172 -3.32 1.78 14.12
C VAL A 172 -1.84 1.43 13.98
N PHE A 173 -1.46 0.98 12.80
CA PHE A 173 -0.15 0.42 12.51
C PHE A 173 0.57 1.28 11.47
N LYS A 174 1.89 1.39 11.65
CA LYS A 174 2.80 2.01 10.69
C LYS A 174 3.44 0.89 9.89
N GLU A 175 3.36 0.96 8.57
CA GLU A 175 4.17 0.09 7.72
C GLU A 175 5.61 0.58 7.72
N THR A 176 6.54 -0.35 7.95
CA THR A 176 7.95 -0.04 8.17
C THR A 176 8.72 0.07 6.86
N GLU A 177 8.34 -0.70 5.85
CA GLU A 177 9.04 -0.76 4.55
C GLU A 177 8.50 0.29 3.54
N GLY A 178 7.48 1.05 3.94
CA GLY A 178 6.95 2.16 3.14
C GLY A 178 5.89 1.73 2.12
N LEU A 179 5.57 2.64 1.19
CA LEU A 179 4.44 2.46 0.27
C LEU A 179 4.69 1.40 -0.80
N TYR A 180 5.93 1.26 -1.28
CA TYR A 180 6.23 0.34 -2.37
C TYR A 180 5.93 -1.10 -1.96
N ASP A 181 6.53 -1.55 -0.85
CA ASP A 181 6.36 -2.92 -0.36
C ASP A 181 4.92 -3.17 0.10
N PHE A 182 4.31 -2.20 0.79
CA PHE A 182 2.89 -2.26 1.14
C PHE A 182 2.00 -2.48 -0.09
N ALA A 183 2.16 -1.66 -1.12
CA ALA A 183 1.37 -1.75 -2.33
C ALA A 183 1.67 -3.03 -3.11
N GLU A 184 2.92 -3.52 -3.10
CA GLU A 184 3.27 -4.78 -3.73
C GLU A 184 2.53 -5.96 -3.09
N GLN A 185 2.59 -6.08 -1.76
CA GLN A 185 1.91 -7.14 -1.03
C GLN A 185 0.39 -7.02 -1.19
N LEU A 186 -0.13 -5.80 -1.06
CA LEU A 186 -1.55 -5.55 -1.23
C LEU A 186 -2.05 -5.97 -2.61
N PHE A 187 -1.32 -5.65 -3.67
CA PHE A 187 -1.75 -5.95 -5.03
C PHE A 187 -1.69 -7.45 -5.30
N LYS A 188 -0.62 -8.12 -4.85
CA LYS A 188 -0.46 -9.59 -5.01
C LYS A 188 -1.57 -10.36 -4.30
N HIS A 189 -1.97 -9.94 -3.10
CA HIS A 189 -2.89 -10.71 -2.28
C HIS A 189 -4.35 -10.28 -2.40
N GLN A 190 -4.64 -9.00 -2.65
CA GLN A 190 -6.02 -8.51 -2.76
C GLN A 190 -6.31 -7.84 -4.11
N GLY A 191 -5.32 -7.21 -4.73
CA GLY A 191 -5.50 -6.52 -6.01
C GLY A 191 -6.04 -7.43 -7.10
N TYR A 192 -5.54 -8.66 -7.23
CA TYR A 192 -6.03 -9.62 -8.22
C TYR A 192 -7.50 -10.03 -8.02
N CYS A 193 -8.00 -9.97 -6.78
CA CYS A 193 -9.38 -10.34 -6.46
C CYS A 193 -10.38 -9.18 -6.62
N LEU A 194 -9.91 -7.95 -6.45
CA LEU A 194 -10.75 -6.74 -6.49
C LEU A 194 -10.71 -6.03 -7.84
N TRP A 195 -9.63 -6.20 -8.60
CA TRP A 195 -9.39 -5.48 -9.85
C TRP A 195 -9.45 -6.40 -11.06
N SER A 196 -9.95 -5.86 -12.16
CA SER A 196 -9.77 -6.51 -13.46
C SER A 196 -8.28 -6.59 -13.82
N GLU A 197 -7.90 -7.56 -14.63
CA GLU A 197 -6.53 -7.77 -15.11
C GLU A 197 -5.89 -6.46 -15.62
N ASN A 198 -6.61 -5.70 -16.46
CA ASN A 198 -6.17 -4.41 -16.98
C ASN A 198 -5.93 -3.36 -15.87
N THR A 199 -6.79 -3.30 -14.86
CA THR A 199 -6.62 -2.39 -13.72
C THR A 199 -5.42 -2.80 -12.87
N PHE A 200 -5.26 -4.10 -12.62
CA PHE A 200 -4.13 -4.65 -11.89
C PHE A 200 -2.80 -4.32 -12.58
N GLU A 201 -2.67 -4.58 -13.87
CA GLU A 201 -1.46 -4.25 -14.64
C GLU A 201 -1.14 -2.74 -14.58
N LYS A 202 -2.15 -1.89 -14.73
CA LYS A 202 -1.98 -0.43 -14.63
C LYS A 202 -1.50 0.02 -13.26
N MET A 203 -2.06 -0.54 -12.19
CA MET A 203 -1.67 -0.20 -10.81
C MET A 203 -0.29 -0.75 -10.46
N ALA A 204 0.06 -1.95 -10.93
CA ALA A 204 1.39 -2.53 -10.77
C ALA A 204 2.46 -1.67 -11.47
N ASN A 205 2.21 -1.26 -12.72
CA ASN A 205 3.08 -0.36 -13.46
C ASN A 205 3.20 1.01 -12.74
N PHE A 206 2.11 1.54 -12.22
CA PHE A 206 2.16 2.79 -11.44
C PHE A 206 3.08 2.64 -10.22
N ARG A 207 2.93 1.56 -9.44
CA ARG A 207 3.77 1.29 -8.28
C ARG A 207 5.26 1.24 -8.66
N GLU A 208 5.58 0.58 -9.77
CA GLU A 208 6.97 0.37 -10.22
C GLU A 208 7.63 1.68 -10.69
N TYR A 209 6.92 2.49 -11.46
CA TYR A 209 7.53 3.62 -12.18
C TYR A 209 7.23 5.00 -11.57
N MET A 210 6.13 5.17 -10.84
CA MET A 210 5.66 6.50 -10.45
C MET A 210 5.87 6.83 -8.97
N VAL A 211 6.07 5.84 -8.11
CA VAL A 211 6.23 6.02 -6.67
C VAL A 211 7.72 6.25 -6.38
N PRO A 212 8.20 7.51 -6.19
CA PRO A 212 9.56 7.70 -5.72
C PRO A 212 9.67 7.11 -4.33
N TYR A 213 10.64 6.20 -4.15
CA TYR A 213 10.95 5.57 -2.86
C TYR A 213 11.28 6.63 -1.81
N ASP A 214 12.03 7.67 -2.21
CA ASP A 214 12.56 8.71 -1.34
C ASP A 214 12.41 10.12 -1.92
N CYS A 215 12.87 11.11 -1.16
CA CYS A 215 13.04 12.47 -1.64
C CYS A 215 14.09 12.53 -2.76
N GLN A 216 13.65 12.75 -3.99
CA GLN A 216 14.51 12.71 -5.17
C GLN A 216 14.86 14.13 -5.62
N GLN A 217 16.15 14.43 -5.73
CA GLN A 217 16.60 15.69 -6.32
C GLN A 217 16.19 15.77 -7.80
N LEU A 218 15.63 16.91 -8.19
CA LEU A 218 15.31 17.22 -9.58
C LEU A 218 16.50 17.84 -10.31
N TYR A 219 16.56 17.64 -11.62
CA TYR A 219 17.70 18.05 -12.45
C TYR A 219 17.76 19.57 -12.65
N PHE A 220 16.63 20.20 -12.92
CA PHE A 220 16.56 21.65 -13.11
C PHE A 220 16.21 22.36 -11.81
N PRO A 221 16.87 23.49 -11.49
CA PRO A 221 16.51 24.30 -10.34
C PRO A 221 15.18 25.02 -10.56
N ASP A 222 14.66 25.65 -9.50
CA ASP A 222 13.54 26.59 -9.63
C ASP A 222 13.95 27.91 -10.33
N ASP A 223 12.99 28.80 -10.54
CA ASP A 223 13.18 30.12 -11.18
C ASP A 223 14.19 31.03 -10.45
N TYR A 224 14.55 30.71 -9.20
CA TYR A 224 15.50 31.45 -8.37
C TYR A 224 16.88 30.77 -8.32
N GLY A 225 17.06 29.64 -9.01
CA GLY A 225 18.30 28.87 -9.00
C GLY A 225 18.46 27.94 -7.79
N ASN A 226 17.41 27.74 -6.99
CA ASN A 226 17.47 26.80 -5.87
C ASN A 226 17.30 25.37 -6.36
N THR A 227 18.02 24.44 -5.72
CA THR A 227 17.78 23.01 -5.90
C THR A 227 16.39 22.65 -5.37
N ILE A 228 15.66 21.88 -6.16
CA ILE A 228 14.33 21.38 -5.82
C ILE A 228 14.32 19.86 -5.85
N TYR A 229 13.38 19.28 -5.13
CA TYR A 229 13.24 17.84 -4.93
C TYR A 229 11.81 17.43 -5.21
N MET A 230 11.55 16.15 -5.49
CA MET A 230 10.19 15.61 -5.62
C MET A 230 10.01 14.41 -4.71
N ALA A 231 8.80 14.26 -4.20
CA ALA A 231 8.39 13.06 -3.47
C ALA A 231 6.86 12.97 -3.41
N ILE A 232 6.36 11.86 -2.88
CA ILE A 232 4.94 11.69 -2.63
C ILE A 232 4.51 12.62 -1.49
N ALA A 233 3.44 13.37 -1.68
CA ALA A 233 2.82 14.15 -0.63
C ALA A 233 1.52 13.45 -0.18
N PRO A 234 1.39 13.12 1.11
CA PRO A 234 0.11 12.71 1.66
C PRO A 234 -0.96 13.77 1.42
N GLN A 235 -2.19 13.34 1.20
CA GLN A 235 -3.37 14.19 1.10
C GLN A 235 -4.41 13.75 2.13
N PRO A 236 -5.39 14.62 2.46
CA PRO A 236 -6.51 14.22 3.30
C PRO A 236 -7.22 12.96 2.80
N MET A 237 -7.91 12.25 3.70
CA MET A 237 -8.66 11.03 3.37
C MET A 237 -7.80 9.90 2.78
N GLY A 238 -6.51 9.87 3.11
CA GLY A 238 -5.57 8.86 2.66
C GLY A 238 -5.22 8.91 1.17
N ASP A 239 -5.60 9.97 0.47
CA ASP A 239 -5.11 10.21 -0.89
C ASP A 239 -3.62 10.56 -0.89
N MET A 240 -3.02 10.53 -2.07
CA MET A 240 -1.68 11.03 -2.28
C MET A 240 -1.58 11.87 -3.54
N THR A 241 -0.52 12.66 -3.62
CA THR A 241 -0.09 13.36 -4.83
C THR A 241 1.42 13.31 -4.93
N ILE A 242 1.99 13.89 -5.97
CA ILE A 242 3.42 14.14 -6.09
C ILE A 242 3.63 15.64 -5.95
N ALA A 243 4.49 16.03 -5.02
CA ALA A 243 4.82 17.42 -4.76
C ALA A 243 6.31 17.67 -5.04
N VAL A 244 6.61 18.93 -5.32
CA VAL A 244 7.97 19.44 -5.40
C VAL A 244 8.29 20.15 -4.08
N TYR A 245 9.52 20.03 -3.62
CA TYR A 245 10.01 20.50 -2.33
C TYR A 245 11.27 21.35 -2.50
N SER A 246 11.51 22.21 -1.52
CA SER A 246 12.62 23.17 -1.49
C SER A 246 13.79 22.72 -0.61
N ASP A 247 13.67 21.55 0.02
CA ASP A 247 14.64 20.95 0.92
C ASP A 247 14.87 19.48 0.59
N ALA A 248 16.07 18.99 0.88
CA ALA A 248 16.49 17.61 0.59
C ALA A 248 15.74 16.54 1.40
N MET A 249 14.94 16.94 2.40
CA MET A 249 14.12 16.03 3.21
C MET A 249 12.69 15.94 2.70
N CYS A 250 12.35 16.74 1.68
CA CYS A 250 11.01 16.86 1.13
C CYS A 250 9.95 17.14 2.21
N THR A 251 10.20 18.15 3.05
CA THR A 251 9.31 18.60 4.13
C THR A 251 8.67 19.96 3.87
N LYS A 252 9.33 20.82 3.09
CA LYS A 252 8.91 22.17 2.73
C LYS A 252 8.53 22.23 1.27
N GLN A 253 7.25 22.08 1.01
CA GLN A 253 6.70 22.13 -0.35
C GLN A 253 7.10 23.42 -1.06
N SER A 254 7.58 23.29 -2.29
CA SER A 254 7.93 24.39 -3.18
C SER A 254 6.67 25.05 -3.76
N ARG A 255 6.83 26.26 -4.31
CA ARG A 255 5.80 26.90 -5.13
C ARG A 255 5.67 26.26 -6.50
N THR A 256 6.74 25.67 -7.02
CA THR A 256 6.75 24.92 -8.27
C THR A 256 5.88 23.67 -8.11
N THR A 257 4.96 23.42 -9.03
CA THR A 257 4.23 22.14 -9.05
C THR A 257 4.99 21.10 -9.87
N ILE A 258 4.63 19.82 -9.72
CA ILE A 258 5.23 18.77 -10.56
C ILE A 258 4.85 18.97 -12.04
N GLN A 259 3.68 19.52 -12.32
CA GLN A 259 3.25 19.86 -13.68
C GLN A 259 4.12 20.97 -14.27
N ASP A 260 4.40 22.03 -13.51
CA ASP A 260 5.28 23.12 -13.95
C ASP A 260 6.68 22.59 -14.27
N TYR A 261 7.20 21.72 -13.38
CA TYR A 261 8.51 21.11 -13.58
C TYR A 261 8.57 20.22 -14.84
N ILE A 262 7.56 19.38 -15.07
CA ILE A 262 7.48 18.53 -16.27
C ILE A 262 7.42 19.39 -17.54
N MET A 263 6.60 20.46 -17.54
CA MET A 263 6.51 21.36 -18.69
C MET A 263 7.85 22.04 -18.96
N LEU A 264 8.52 22.57 -17.93
CA LEU A 264 9.85 23.17 -18.04
C LEU A 264 10.89 22.18 -18.61
N PHE A 265 10.93 20.95 -18.08
CA PHE A 265 11.88 19.92 -18.50
C PHE A 265 11.82 19.64 -20.01
N TYR A 266 10.60 19.56 -20.56
CA TYR A 266 10.39 19.31 -21.99
C TYR A 266 10.49 20.57 -22.86
N ASP A 267 10.11 21.73 -22.33
CA ASP A 267 10.25 23.01 -23.05
C ASP A 267 11.73 23.33 -23.32
N LEU A 268 12.61 23.07 -22.35
CA LEU A 268 14.07 23.20 -22.52
C LEU A 268 14.65 22.27 -23.60
N GLN A 269 13.92 21.22 -23.98
CA GLN A 269 14.28 20.31 -25.07
C GLN A 269 13.58 20.67 -26.40
N GLY A 270 12.86 21.79 -26.44
CA GLY A 270 12.10 22.24 -27.61
C GLY A 270 10.82 21.45 -27.84
N ASN A 271 10.26 20.79 -26.81
CA ASN A 271 9.09 19.92 -26.94
C ASN A 271 7.98 20.23 -25.92
N TYR A 272 7.57 21.51 -25.87
CA TYR A 272 6.53 22.00 -24.97
C TYR A 272 5.22 21.19 -25.02
N ASP A 273 4.74 20.85 -26.23
CA ASP A 273 3.49 20.09 -26.39
C ASP A 273 3.58 18.69 -25.77
N LYS A 274 4.72 18.00 -25.91
CA LYS A 274 4.95 16.73 -25.19
C LYS A 274 4.95 16.96 -23.68
N GLY A 275 5.61 18.01 -23.19
CA GLY A 275 5.60 18.36 -21.77
C GLY A 275 4.18 18.50 -21.20
N LYS A 276 3.31 19.21 -21.92
CA LYS A 276 1.90 19.37 -21.55
C LYS A 276 1.15 18.03 -21.51
N GLN A 277 1.37 17.16 -22.49
CA GLN A 277 0.77 15.83 -22.52
C GLN A 277 1.22 14.97 -21.32
N ILE A 278 2.54 14.93 -21.05
CA ILE A 278 3.08 14.15 -19.93
C ILE A 278 2.59 14.68 -18.58
N ALA A 279 2.55 16.00 -18.37
CA ALA A 279 2.03 16.59 -17.14
C ALA A 279 0.55 16.22 -16.89
N SER A 280 -0.25 16.18 -17.96
CA SER A 280 -1.65 15.71 -17.90
C SER A 280 -1.75 14.22 -17.57
N SER A 281 -0.90 13.39 -18.18
CA SER A 281 -0.79 11.97 -17.91
C SER A 281 -0.49 11.67 -16.44
N TRP A 282 0.48 12.37 -15.85
CA TRP A 282 0.80 12.25 -14.42
C TRP A 282 -0.39 12.58 -13.53
N THR A 283 -1.10 13.68 -13.84
CA THR A 283 -2.30 14.08 -13.08
C THR A 283 -3.40 13.02 -13.15
N THR A 284 -3.58 12.43 -14.34
CA THR A 284 -4.57 11.37 -14.55
C THR A 284 -4.19 10.10 -13.81
N ALA A 285 -2.90 9.74 -13.83
CA ALA A 285 -2.37 8.57 -13.16
C ALA A 285 -2.58 8.67 -11.63
N ILE A 286 -2.28 9.82 -11.01
CA ILE A 286 -2.50 10.04 -9.56
C ILE A 286 -3.98 9.91 -9.21
N LYS A 287 -4.87 10.51 -10.01
CA LYS A 287 -6.32 10.41 -9.80
C LYS A 287 -6.79 8.95 -9.89
N ARG A 288 -6.26 8.20 -10.86
CA ARG A 288 -6.56 6.79 -11.04
C ARG A 288 -6.06 5.95 -9.85
N TRP A 289 -4.85 6.22 -9.37
CA TRP A 289 -4.31 5.59 -8.16
C TRP A 289 -5.23 5.81 -6.97
N ASN A 290 -5.54 7.07 -6.67
CA ASN A 290 -6.41 7.44 -5.54
C ASN A 290 -7.80 6.80 -5.66
N HIS A 291 -8.36 6.75 -6.87
CA HIS A 291 -9.62 6.09 -7.15
C HIS A 291 -9.58 4.59 -6.84
N HIS A 292 -8.60 3.86 -7.38
CA HIS A 292 -8.51 2.40 -7.16
C HIS A 292 -8.08 2.04 -5.74
N MET A 293 -7.26 2.86 -5.08
CA MET A 293 -6.94 2.69 -3.67
C MET A 293 -8.13 3.02 -2.76
N GLY A 294 -9.17 3.68 -3.28
CA GLY A 294 -10.38 4.02 -2.54
C GLY A 294 -11.07 2.81 -1.91
N VAL A 295 -11.04 1.64 -2.57
CA VAL A 295 -11.63 0.41 -2.02
C VAL A 295 -10.97 0.02 -0.70
N TYR A 296 -9.65 0.16 -0.58
CA TYR A 296 -8.91 -0.20 0.62
C TYR A 296 -9.06 0.82 1.77
N LYS A 297 -9.65 1.99 1.51
CA LYS A 297 -10.00 2.96 2.57
C LYS A 297 -11.28 2.55 3.30
N GLN A 298 -12.07 1.69 2.66
CA GLN A 298 -13.16 0.96 3.27
C GLN A 298 -12.63 -0.31 3.92
N CYS A 299 -13.43 -0.87 4.81
CA CYS A 299 -13.00 -2.02 5.60
C CYS A 299 -12.93 -3.25 4.73
N GLN A 300 -11.76 -3.87 4.74
CA GLN A 300 -11.44 -5.07 4.00
C GLN A 300 -11.28 -6.22 5.00
N PRO A 301 -11.77 -7.42 4.68
CA PRO A 301 -11.46 -8.60 5.48
C PRO A 301 -9.95 -8.87 5.45
N CYS A 302 -9.44 -9.48 6.52
CA CYS A 302 -8.04 -9.92 6.57
C CYS A 302 -7.73 -11.07 5.61
N ARG A 303 -8.76 -11.75 5.08
CA ARG A 303 -8.65 -12.77 4.04
C ARG A 303 -9.15 -12.22 2.72
N ALA A 304 -8.36 -12.41 1.65
CA ALA A 304 -8.77 -12.05 0.31
C ALA A 304 -10.02 -12.84 -0.12
N TYR A 305 -10.87 -12.20 -0.91
CA TYR A 305 -12.12 -12.75 -1.43
C TYR A 305 -12.35 -12.18 -2.82
N ASP A 306 -12.93 -13.00 -3.70
CA ASP A 306 -13.22 -12.62 -5.08
C ASP A 306 -14.64 -12.07 -5.18
N LEU A 307 -14.75 -10.79 -5.52
CA LEU A 307 -16.04 -10.10 -5.72
C LEU A 307 -16.81 -10.61 -6.94
N SER A 308 -16.15 -11.29 -7.88
CA SER A 308 -16.74 -11.80 -9.12
C SER A 308 -17.23 -13.24 -9.02
N ALA A 309 -16.91 -13.95 -7.93
CA ALA A 309 -17.22 -15.37 -7.74
C ALA A 309 -18.68 -15.65 -7.31
N GLY A 310 -19.59 -14.70 -7.53
CA GLY A 310 -21.01 -14.87 -7.25
C GLY A 310 -21.56 -16.16 -7.85
N GLY A 311 -22.01 -17.10 -7.01
CA GLY A 311 -22.71 -18.30 -7.44
C GLY A 311 -22.31 -19.58 -6.71
N ASP A 312 -21.14 -20.15 -7.00
CA ASP A 312 -20.90 -21.59 -6.73
C ASP A 312 -19.50 -21.93 -6.21
N ALA A 313 -18.74 -20.95 -5.69
CA ALA A 313 -17.46 -21.23 -5.05
C ALA A 313 -17.69 -21.85 -3.67
N GLN A 314 -17.75 -23.19 -3.64
CA GLN A 314 -17.39 -23.97 -2.46
C GLN A 314 -16.04 -23.44 -1.94
N GLU A 315 -15.93 -23.18 -0.64
CA GLU A 315 -14.81 -22.52 0.06
C GLU A 315 -13.46 -23.26 -0.08
N ASN A 316 -12.94 -23.40 -1.30
CA ASN A 316 -11.57 -23.81 -1.53
C ASN A 316 -10.69 -22.56 -1.47
N SER A 317 -10.45 -22.11 -0.24
CA SER A 317 -9.39 -21.15 0.11
C SER A 317 -7.98 -21.77 0.02
N GLY A 318 -7.85 -22.98 -0.54
CA GLY A 318 -6.57 -23.51 -0.97
C GLY A 318 -6.11 -22.78 -2.23
N SER A 319 -4.96 -22.12 -2.14
CA SER A 319 -4.16 -21.70 -3.29
C SER A 319 -3.85 -22.94 -4.13
N ALA A 320 -4.78 -23.31 -5.02
CA ALA A 320 -4.56 -24.34 -6.00
C ALA A 320 -3.87 -23.65 -7.17
N ASP A 321 -2.56 -23.91 -7.29
CA ASP A 321 -1.79 -23.78 -8.52
C ASP A 321 -2.49 -24.58 -9.64
N ASN A 322 -3.55 -24.02 -10.22
CA ASN A 322 -4.26 -24.62 -11.33
C ASN A 322 -3.52 -24.27 -12.62
N ASN A 323 -2.46 -25.04 -12.85
CA ASN A 323 -1.79 -25.29 -14.14
C ASN A 323 -2.76 -25.90 -15.18
N ASN A 324 -3.92 -25.30 -15.43
CA ASN A 324 -4.84 -25.80 -16.43
C ASN A 324 -5.79 -24.73 -16.98
N ARG A 325 -5.26 -23.83 -17.82
CA ARG A 325 -5.99 -23.30 -18.97
C ARG A 325 -5.06 -23.22 -20.18
N ARG A 326 -5.44 -23.95 -21.23
CA ARG A 326 -4.89 -23.86 -22.59
C ARG A 326 -5.35 -22.60 -23.28
#